data_AF-A0A957WAN8-F1
#
_entry.id   AF-A0A957WAN8-F1
#
_cell.length_a   1.000
_cell.length_b   1.000
_cell.length_c   1.000
_cell.angle_alpha   90.00
_cell.angle_beta   90.00
_cell.angle_gamma   90.00
#
_symmetry.space_group_name_H-M   'P 1'
#
loop_
_entity.id
_entity.type
_entity.pdbx_description
1 polymer ?
#
loop_
_entity_poly.entity_id
_entity_poly.type
_entity_poly.pdbx_seq_one_letter_code
_entity_poly.pdbx_strand_id
1 'polypeptide(L)'
;GTAYLKRWAASQKQSLILSKKNDTMDFEKSENHINNEEGDSKLANSVHRSKGIEAVNDMLNKYSKRNATFMDSLVKATHFHNELGKMADSLAFASSLSKIIDAQRLPTTNVLTYSPAYDLLDSANFSISGLFDSSNAIAEAFADISSISASWQSQFASLDLALETIQPSKFVIDAHLVKISELSVLTQSSLVHLKWDQIGNALQLPPDIQKVLRSDFLSLTRTYSDFFNYLEKQPPIIATLPVFVSELPTVELFNETNLLESVTIQEEEDFDLIEQKQHIQSEIKAEANDKLADLLVRLNKDLISLWDGARFSLNSDNPERARHTAVSLRELFTHVLHALAPDTEVKKWTNNPEHFYNKRPTRKARLLYICREINHGPFSDFIEADVHSTLKFLDLFQKGTHKVVIEYQEKQLHAMLVRMEATLRFLLEIKMSEK
;
A
#
# COMPACT_ATOMS: atom_id res chain seq x y z
N GLY A 1 26.37 -0.75 -11.06
CA GLY A 1 25.51 -1.91 -11.38
C GLY A 1 26.22 -3.25 -11.19
N THR A 2 27.04 -3.71 -12.13
CA THR A 2 27.60 -5.08 -12.18
C THR A 2 28.56 -5.45 -11.03
N ALA A 3 29.32 -4.49 -10.47
CA ALA A 3 30.15 -4.74 -9.30
C ALA A 3 29.33 -4.92 -8.00
N TYR A 4 28.12 -4.34 -7.94
CA TYR A 4 27.20 -4.42 -6.80
C TYR A 4 26.50 -5.79 -6.76
N LEU A 5 25.97 -6.26 -7.89
CA LEU A 5 25.38 -7.61 -8.02
C LEU A 5 26.37 -8.73 -7.67
N LYS A 6 27.65 -8.58 -8.04
CA LYS A 6 28.71 -9.53 -7.66
C LYS A 6 29.00 -9.54 -6.15
N ARG A 7 28.94 -8.37 -5.49
CA ARG A 7 29.12 -8.26 -4.03
C ARG A 7 27.93 -8.82 -3.26
N TRP A 8 26.71 -8.59 -3.74
CA TRP A 8 25.48 -9.18 -3.19
C TRP A 8 25.50 -10.71 -3.29
N ALA A 9 25.81 -11.28 -4.46
CA ALA A 9 25.92 -12.73 -4.64
C ALA A 9 27.03 -13.36 -3.78
N ALA A 10 28.16 -12.66 -3.60
CA ALA A 10 29.24 -13.12 -2.72
C ALA A 10 28.84 -13.10 -1.24
N SER A 11 28.13 -12.05 -0.80
CA SER A 11 27.62 -11.92 0.58
C SER A 11 26.59 -13.00 0.93
N GLN A 12 25.63 -13.28 0.03
CA GLN A 12 24.65 -14.36 0.23
C GLN A 12 25.32 -15.74 0.28
N LYS A 13 26.31 -15.99 -0.58
CA LYS A 13 27.09 -17.24 -0.56
C LYS A 13 27.90 -17.40 0.74
N GLN A 14 28.46 -16.30 1.27
CA GLN A 14 29.20 -16.29 2.53
C GLN A 14 28.28 -16.61 3.73
N SER A 15 27.10 -16.01 3.79
CA SER A 15 26.10 -16.27 4.85
C SER A 15 25.60 -17.72 4.81
N LEU A 16 25.40 -18.29 3.62
CA LEU A 16 25.03 -19.70 3.45
C LEU A 16 26.14 -20.67 3.93
N ILE A 17 27.42 -20.30 3.71
CA ILE A 17 28.57 -21.08 4.20
C ILE A 17 28.67 -21.00 5.72
N LEU A 18 28.42 -19.84 6.31
CA LEU A 18 28.48 -19.63 7.76
C LEU A 18 27.34 -20.34 8.51
N SER A 19 26.12 -20.35 7.95
CA SER A 19 24.99 -21.14 8.48
C SER A 19 25.33 -22.64 8.48
N LYS A 20 25.82 -23.18 7.35
CA LYS A 20 26.23 -24.59 7.28
C LYS A 20 27.34 -24.96 8.27
N LYS A 21 28.23 -24.01 8.58
CA LYS A 21 29.36 -24.21 9.49
C LYS A 21 28.94 -24.17 10.97
N ASN A 22 27.97 -23.35 11.33
CA ASN A 22 27.38 -23.35 12.67
C ASN A 22 26.57 -24.63 12.93
N ASP A 23 25.84 -25.12 11.93
CA ASP A 23 25.07 -26.36 12.05
C ASP A 23 25.98 -27.61 12.18
N THR A 24 27.16 -27.61 11.55
CA THR A 24 28.14 -28.70 11.71
C THR A 24 28.84 -28.65 13.07
N MET A 25 29.10 -27.45 13.62
CA MET A 25 29.66 -27.30 14.96
C MET A 25 28.68 -27.70 16.08
N ASP A 26 27.38 -27.45 15.90
CA ASP A 26 26.37 -27.90 16.87
C ASP A 26 26.10 -29.40 16.78
N PHE A 27 26.26 -30.01 15.59
CA PHE A 27 26.21 -31.47 15.42
C PHE A 27 27.39 -32.18 16.10
N GLU A 28 28.63 -31.72 15.89
CA GLU A 28 29.84 -32.29 16.51
C GLU A 28 29.89 -32.10 18.05
N LYS A 29 29.26 -31.05 18.58
CA LYS A 29 29.09 -30.87 20.03
C LYS A 29 28.02 -31.78 20.62
N SER A 30 27.01 -32.16 19.85
CA SER A 30 25.96 -33.09 20.28
C SER A 30 26.39 -34.57 20.23
N GLU A 31 27.34 -34.94 19.37
CA GLU A 31 27.85 -36.31 19.26
C GLU A 31 28.84 -36.70 20.39
N ASN A 32 29.49 -35.73 21.04
CA ASN A 32 30.43 -36.00 22.15
C ASN A 32 29.75 -36.21 23.52
N HIS A 33 28.43 -36.08 23.59
CA HIS A 33 27.64 -36.40 24.77
C HIS A 33 26.34 -37.07 24.34
N ILE A 34 26.34 -38.38 24.10
CA ILE A 34 25.25 -39.33 24.40
C ILE A 34 25.74 -40.74 24.02
N ASN A 35 26.14 -41.51 25.03
CA ASN A 35 26.04 -42.97 25.01
C ASN A 35 24.82 -43.32 25.86
N ASN A 36 23.73 -43.75 25.22
CA ASN A 36 22.73 -44.75 25.68
C ASN A 36 21.34 -44.49 25.07
N GLU A 37 20.84 -45.52 24.38
CA GLU A 37 19.45 -45.96 24.20
C GLU A 37 18.33 -44.90 24.09
N GLU A 38 18.10 -44.39 22.87
CA GLU A 38 16.80 -43.85 22.40
C GLU A 38 16.86 -43.57 20.88
N GLY A 39 16.82 -44.62 20.05
CA GLY A 39 17.14 -44.53 18.61
C GLY A 39 16.00 -44.04 17.70
N ASP A 40 14.74 -44.42 17.96
CA ASP A 40 13.70 -44.31 16.91
C ASP A 40 12.83 -43.03 16.99
N SER A 41 12.63 -42.48 18.19
CA SER A 41 11.85 -41.23 18.38
C SER A 41 12.64 -39.97 17.96
N LYS A 42 13.97 -39.99 18.16
CA LYS A 42 14.86 -38.89 17.79
C LYS A 42 15.09 -38.81 16.28
N LEU A 43 15.08 -39.95 15.58
CA LEU A 43 15.20 -39.98 14.12
C LEU A 43 13.95 -39.37 13.43
N ALA A 44 12.76 -39.67 13.93
CA ALA A 44 11.51 -39.11 13.39
C ALA A 44 11.42 -37.58 13.61
N ASN A 45 11.81 -37.09 14.79
CA ASN A 45 11.89 -35.66 15.08
C ASN A 45 13.00 -34.96 14.27
N SER A 46 14.15 -35.59 14.07
CA SER A 46 15.24 -35.10 13.21
C SER A 46 14.81 -34.96 11.75
N VAL A 47 14.10 -35.96 11.21
CA VAL A 47 13.58 -35.94 9.83
C VAL A 47 12.47 -34.89 9.65
N HIS A 48 11.58 -34.69 10.63
CA HIS A 48 10.59 -33.61 10.59
C HIS A 48 11.22 -32.22 10.68
N ARG A 49 12.24 -32.05 11.53
CA ARG A 49 12.98 -30.78 11.66
C ARG A 49 13.78 -30.47 10.40
N SER A 50 14.42 -31.48 9.80
CA SER A 50 15.16 -31.37 8.54
C SER A 50 14.24 -30.98 7.37
N LYS A 51 13.05 -31.60 7.26
CA LYS A 51 12.05 -31.22 6.24
C LYS A 51 11.49 -29.80 6.45
N GLY A 52 11.29 -29.39 7.69
CA GLY A 52 10.88 -28.02 8.02
C GLY A 52 11.96 -26.99 7.64
N ILE A 53 13.22 -27.28 7.92
CA ILE A 53 14.36 -26.42 7.57
C ILE A 53 14.55 -26.36 6.05
N GLU A 54 14.38 -27.47 5.34
CA GLU A 54 14.48 -27.50 3.87
C GLU A 54 13.35 -26.70 3.20
N ALA A 55 12.11 -26.79 3.72
CA ALA A 55 10.99 -25.98 3.26
C ALA A 55 11.21 -24.47 3.53
N VAL A 56 11.74 -24.11 4.69
CA VAL A 56 12.10 -22.72 5.01
C VAL A 56 13.22 -22.22 4.10
N ASN A 57 14.24 -23.03 3.84
CA ASN A 57 15.35 -22.67 2.94
C ASN A 57 14.90 -22.53 1.47
N ASP A 58 14.01 -23.41 0.99
CA ASP A 58 13.42 -23.29 -0.35
C ASP A 58 12.55 -22.03 -0.47
N MET A 59 11.77 -21.72 0.57
CA MET A 59 10.99 -20.48 0.66
C MET A 59 11.90 -19.24 0.63
N LEU A 60 12.97 -19.22 1.45
CA LEU A 60 13.95 -18.13 1.49
C LEU A 60 14.69 -17.96 0.15
N ASN A 61 15.03 -19.05 -0.53
CA ASN A 61 15.67 -19.00 -1.84
C ASN A 61 14.73 -18.47 -2.93
N LYS A 62 13.48 -18.94 -2.96
CA LYS A 62 12.44 -18.42 -3.87
C LYS A 62 12.20 -16.94 -3.63
N TYR A 63 12.12 -16.53 -2.36
CA TYR A 63 11.99 -15.14 -1.95
C TYR A 63 13.18 -14.29 -2.39
N SER A 64 14.41 -14.73 -2.11
CA SER A 64 15.65 -14.02 -2.53
C SER A 64 15.71 -13.81 -4.03
N LYS A 65 15.30 -14.82 -4.82
CA LYS A 65 15.26 -14.73 -6.28
C LYS A 65 14.17 -13.77 -6.79
N ARG A 66 13.00 -13.77 -6.17
CA ARG A 66 11.88 -12.86 -6.50
C ARG A 66 12.29 -11.41 -6.25
N ASN A 67 12.81 -11.10 -5.06
CA ASN A 67 13.31 -9.77 -4.75
C ASN A 67 14.41 -9.34 -5.71
N ALA A 68 15.40 -10.20 -5.98
CA ALA A 68 16.47 -9.84 -6.91
C ALA A 68 15.96 -9.44 -8.31
N THR A 69 14.88 -10.07 -8.77
CA THR A 69 14.27 -9.76 -10.08
C THR A 69 13.58 -8.40 -10.03
N PHE A 70 12.74 -8.17 -9.00
CA PHE A 70 12.07 -6.89 -8.79
C PHE A 70 13.06 -5.72 -8.64
N MET A 71 14.13 -5.92 -7.87
CA MET A 71 15.18 -4.92 -7.70
C MET A 71 15.94 -4.62 -9.00
N ASP A 72 16.16 -5.62 -9.86
CA ASP A 72 16.79 -5.41 -11.16
C ASP A 72 15.90 -4.56 -12.09
N SER A 73 14.59 -4.82 -12.12
CA SER A 73 13.63 -4.01 -12.88
C SER A 73 13.54 -2.56 -12.36
N LEU A 74 13.54 -2.36 -11.04
CA LEU A 74 13.61 -1.02 -10.42
C LEU A 74 14.90 -0.28 -10.77
N VAL A 75 16.05 -0.94 -10.70
CA VAL A 75 17.34 -0.35 -11.05
C VAL A 75 17.38 0.03 -12.53
N LYS A 76 16.81 -0.79 -13.42
CA LYS A 76 16.68 -0.47 -14.85
C LYS A 76 15.78 0.75 -15.08
N ALA A 77 14.63 0.83 -14.40
CA ALA A 77 13.75 1.99 -14.46
C ALA A 77 14.45 3.26 -13.95
N THR A 78 15.20 3.16 -12.86
CA THR A 78 16.00 4.26 -12.29
C THR A 78 17.13 4.69 -13.21
N HIS A 79 17.83 3.75 -13.83
CA HIS A 79 18.88 4.05 -14.79
C HIS A 79 18.31 4.75 -16.02
N PHE A 80 17.17 4.29 -16.55
CA PHE A 80 16.46 4.93 -17.65
C PHE A 80 16.00 6.35 -17.28
N HIS A 81 15.48 6.54 -16.07
CA HIS A 81 15.11 7.85 -15.53
C HIS A 81 16.31 8.79 -15.35
N ASN A 82 17.46 8.27 -14.91
CA ASN A 82 18.72 9.02 -14.77
C ASN A 82 19.38 9.36 -16.11
N GLU A 83 19.27 8.50 -17.13
CA GLU A 83 19.74 8.80 -18.50
C GLU A 83 18.93 9.94 -19.14
N LEU A 84 17.70 10.16 -18.67
CA LEU A 84 16.85 11.30 -19.02
C LEU A 84 17.05 12.51 -18.08
N GLY A 85 17.92 12.37 -17.07
CA GLY A 85 18.27 13.34 -16.05
C GLY A 85 19.16 14.49 -16.54
N LYS A 86 18.56 15.42 -17.29
CA LYS A 86 18.87 16.85 -17.17
C LYS A 86 17.77 17.63 -16.41
N MET A 87 16.87 16.92 -15.73
CA MET A 87 15.88 17.50 -14.81
C MET A 87 16.12 16.97 -13.39
N ALA A 88 16.06 17.88 -12.42
CA ALA A 88 16.63 17.73 -11.08
C ALA A 88 15.93 16.70 -10.17
N ASP A 89 14.71 16.28 -10.50
CA ASP A 89 13.90 15.38 -9.66
C ASP A 89 14.41 13.91 -9.70
N SER A 90 15.22 13.55 -10.70
CA SER A 90 15.72 12.17 -10.89
C SER A 90 16.77 11.73 -9.87
N LEU A 91 17.51 12.69 -9.29
CA LEU A 91 18.56 12.44 -8.30
C LEU A 91 17.99 12.11 -6.92
N ALA A 92 16.83 12.67 -6.57
CA ALA A 92 16.12 12.33 -5.34
C ALA A 92 15.63 10.87 -5.40
N PHE A 93 15.06 10.47 -6.53
CA PHE A 93 14.53 9.12 -6.77
C PHE A 93 15.59 8.01 -6.63
N ALA A 94 16.75 8.13 -7.28
CA ALA A 94 17.79 7.11 -7.22
C ALA A 94 18.42 6.97 -5.82
N SER A 95 18.48 8.09 -5.07
CA SER A 95 18.94 8.13 -3.68
C SER A 95 17.94 7.45 -2.74
N SER A 96 16.64 7.77 -2.85
CA SER A 96 15.57 7.13 -2.07
C SER A 96 15.50 5.64 -2.33
N LEU A 97 15.50 5.21 -3.59
CA LEU A 97 15.49 3.79 -3.93
C LEU A 97 16.68 3.05 -3.33
N SER A 98 17.92 3.55 -3.52
CA SER A 98 19.13 2.92 -2.99
C SER A 98 19.06 2.68 -1.48
N LYS A 99 18.45 3.60 -0.73
CA LYS A 99 18.28 3.48 0.72
C LYS A 99 17.19 2.47 1.09
N ILE A 100 16.09 2.42 0.34
CA ILE A 100 15.06 1.38 0.48
C ILE A 100 15.64 -0.02 0.18
N ILE A 101 16.50 -0.14 -0.85
CA ILE A 101 17.22 -1.40 -1.17
C ILE A 101 18.07 -1.85 0.03
N ASP A 102 18.70 -0.91 0.72
CA ASP A 102 19.56 -1.19 1.86
C ASP A 102 18.74 -1.50 3.13
N ALA A 103 17.56 -0.90 3.31
CA ALA A 103 16.62 -1.19 4.40
C ALA A 103 15.92 -2.56 4.25
N GLN A 104 15.70 -3.04 3.02
CA GLN A 104 15.19 -4.39 2.75
C GLN A 104 16.21 -5.52 3.02
N ARG A 105 17.43 -5.20 3.47
CA ARG A 105 18.40 -6.21 3.90
C ARG A 105 17.93 -6.84 5.21
N LEU A 106 17.18 -7.93 5.09
CA LEU A 106 16.71 -8.73 6.21
C LEU A 106 17.88 -9.11 7.16
N PRO A 107 17.76 -8.89 8.48
CA PRO A 107 18.68 -9.51 9.43
C PRO A 107 18.44 -11.02 9.41
N THR A 108 19.40 -11.77 8.89
CA THR A 108 19.35 -13.22 8.65
C THR A 108 19.29 -14.09 9.92
N THR A 109 19.03 -13.52 11.10
CA THR A 109 19.28 -14.20 12.39
C THR A 109 18.08 -14.27 13.34
N ASN A 110 16.95 -13.62 13.05
CA ASN A 110 15.74 -13.78 13.86
C ASN A 110 14.67 -14.50 13.05
N VAL A 111 13.97 -15.45 13.68
CA VAL A 111 12.77 -16.09 13.13
C VAL A 111 11.73 -14.98 12.97
N LEU A 112 11.71 -14.33 11.81
CA LEU A 112 10.79 -13.26 11.49
C LEU A 112 9.39 -13.86 11.41
N THR A 113 8.55 -13.56 12.40
CA THR A 113 7.11 -13.75 12.31
C THR A 113 6.56 -12.69 11.39
N TYR A 114 6.62 -12.95 10.08
CA TYR A 114 6.07 -12.04 9.07
C TYR A 114 4.55 -11.97 9.19
N SER A 115 4.01 -10.77 8.95
CA SER A 115 2.57 -10.62 8.74
C SER A 115 2.12 -11.44 7.52
N PRO A 116 0.97 -12.14 7.56
CA PRO A 116 0.40 -12.75 6.35
C PRO A 116 0.11 -11.74 5.22
N ALA A 117 -0.01 -10.45 5.52
CA ALA A 117 -0.13 -9.39 4.52
C ALA A 117 1.18 -9.15 3.76
N TYR A 118 2.33 -9.48 4.36
CA TYR A 118 3.65 -9.34 3.72
C TYR A 118 3.75 -10.18 2.45
N ASP A 119 3.37 -11.46 2.51
CA ASP A 119 3.46 -12.37 1.36
C ASP A 119 2.54 -11.96 0.21
N LEU A 120 1.37 -11.40 0.53
CA LEU A 120 0.43 -10.86 -0.46
C LEU A 120 1.01 -9.62 -1.15
N LEU A 121 1.66 -8.74 -0.39
CA LEU A 121 2.32 -7.56 -0.92
C LEU A 121 3.58 -7.91 -1.72
N ASP A 122 4.34 -8.92 -1.31
CA ASP A 122 5.45 -9.48 -2.08
C ASP A 122 4.98 -9.97 -3.46
N SER A 123 3.85 -10.70 -3.49
CA SER A 123 3.24 -11.12 -4.75
C SER A 123 2.80 -9.93 -5.61
N ALA A 124 2.27 -8.86 -5.01
CA ALA A 124 1.88 -7.67 -5.74
C ALA A 124 3.09 -6.93 -6.33
N ASN A 125 4.17 -6.79 -5.55
CA ASN A 125 5.45 -6.20 -6.01
C ASN A 125 6.04 -7.00 -7.17
N PHE A 126 5.94 -8.33 -7.13
CA PHE A 126 6.36 -9.17 -8.24
C PHE A 126 5.56 -8.87 -9.52
N SER A 127 4.23 -8.74 -9.43
CA SER A 127 3.40 -8.36 -10.57
C SER A 127 3.67 -6.95 -11.08
N ILE A 128 3.95 -5.99 -10.19
CA ILE A 128 4.40 -4.65 -10.59
C ILE A 128 5.73 -4.73 -11.37
N SER A 129 6.66 -5.62 -10.98
CA SER A 129 7.86 -5.92 -11.77
C SER A 129 7.52 -6.39 -13.19
N GLY A 130 6.58 -7.33 -13.30
CA GLY A 130 6.16 -7.86 -14.60
C GLY A 130 5.54 -6.80 -15.51
N LEU A 131 4.89 -5.79 -14.92
CA LEU A 131 4.40 -4.62 -15.65
C LEU A 131 5.54 -3.76 -16.19
N PHE A 132 6.64 -3.56 -15.45
CA PHE A 132 7.83 -2.90 -15.97
C PHE A 132 8.44 -3.63 -17.17
N ASP A 133 8.54 -4.95 -17.06
CA ASP A 133 9.06 -5.79 -18.15
C ASP A 133 8.14 -5.72 -19.38
N SER A 134 6.85 -5.46 -19.17
CA SER A 134 5.83 -5.29 -20.21
C SER A 134 5.62 -3.83 -20.66
N SER A 135 6.36 -2.87 -20.12
CA SER A 135 6.17 -1.42 -20.35
C SER A 135 6.13 -1.03 -21.83
N ASN A 136 6.92 -1.71 -22.68
CA ASN A 136 6.90 -1.48 -24.13
C ASN A 136 5.55 -1.89 -24.75
N ALA A 137 5.00 -3.04 -24.37
CA ALA A 137 3.69 -3.50 -24.86
C ALA A 137 2.57 -2.57 -24.38
N ILE A 138 2.68 -2.04 -23.15
CA ILE A 138 1.75 -1.02 -22.66
C ILE A 138 1.90 0.26 -23.50
N ALA A 139 3.13 0.72 -23.74
CA ALA A 139 3.42 1.91 -24.56
C ALA A 139 2.90 1.80 -26.00
N GLU A 140 2.97 0.60 -26.59
CA GLU A 140 2.40 0.29 -27.91
C GLU A 140 0.86 0.38 -27.89
N ALA A 141 0.20 -0.05 -26.81
CA ALA A 141 -1.25 0.09 -26.67
C ALA A 141 -1.70 1.57 -26.66
N PHE A 142 -0.84 2.49 -26.19
CA PHE A 142 -1.08 3.93 -26.28
C PHE A 142 -0.94 4.51 -27.71
N ALA A 143 -0.55 3.72 -28.71
CA ALA A 143 -0.57 4.19 -30.11
C ALA A 143 -2.00 4.33 -30.65
N ASP A 144 -2.97 3.60 -30.09
CA ASP A 144 -4.38 3.77 -30.42
C ASP A 144 -5.03 4.79 -29.47
N ILE A 145 -4.89 6.08 -29.79
CA ILE A 145 -5.42 7.23 -29.03
C ILE A 145 -6.91 7.10 -28.72
N SER A 146 -7.67 6.39 -29.56
CA SER A 146 -9.11 6.18 -29.35
C SER A 146 -9.44 5.25 -28.19
N SER A 147 -8.47 4.44 -27.75
CA SER A 147 -8.59 3.43 -26.69
C SER A 147 -8.05 3.88 -25.32
N ILE A 148 -7.42 5.05 -25.26
CA ILE A 148 -6.72 5.55 -24.07
C ILE A 148 -7.66 6.38 -23.21
N SER A 149 -7.56 6.21 -21.88
CA SER A 149 -8.36 7.01 -20.95
C SER A 149 -8.05 8.52 -21.03
N ALA A 150 -9.06 9.36 -20.81
CA ALA A 150 -8.89 10.83 -20.85
C ALA A 150 -7.83 11.34 -19.84
N SER A 151 -7.64 10.65 -18.72
CA SER A 151 -6.60 11.00 -17.75
C SER A 151 -5.19 10.78 -18.30
N TRP A 152 -4.97 9.70 -19.05
CA TRP A 152 -3.68 9.45 -19.70
C TRP A 152 -3.40 10.48 -20.79
N GLN A 153 -4.42 10.83 -21.60
CA GLN A 153 -4.30 11.90 -22.60
C GLN A 153 -3.85 13.22 -21.97
N SER A 154 -4.38 13.57 -20.79
CA SER A 154 -3.95 14.77 -20.06
C SER A 154 -2.48 14.70 -19.62
N GLN A 155 -2.00 13.54 -19.16
CA GLN A 155 -0.61 13.35 -18.75
C GLN A 155 0.36 13.47 -19.95
N PHE A 156 -0.03 12.94 -21.11
CA PHE A 156 0.76 13.08 -22.34
C PHE A 156 0.77 14.53 -22.84
N ALA A 157 -0.36 15.23 -22.81
CA ALA A 157 -0.46 16.62 -23.27
C ALA A 157 0.47 17.57 -22.51
N SER A 158 0.72 17.33 -21.22
CA SER A 158 1.70 18.09 -20.44
C SER A 158 3.15 17.86 -20.87
N LEU A 159 3.46 16.76 -21.56
CA LEU A 159 4.82 16.35 -21.94
C LEU A 159 5.13 16.51 -23.43
N ASP A 160 4.12 16.47 -24.31
CA ASP A 160 4.28 16.76 -25.75
C ASP A 160 4.86 18.17 -26.01
N LEU A 161 4.71 19.10 -25.06
CA LEU A 161 5.34 20.42 -25.10
C LEU A 161 6.86 20.40 -24.83
N ALA A 162 7.42 19.29 -24.33
CA ALA A 162 8.78 19.21 -23.81
C ALA A 162 9.72 18.24 -24.55
N LEU A 163 9.22 17.23 -25.28
CA LEU A 163 10.03 16.11 -25.78
C LEU A 163 9.71 15.74 -27.25
N GLU A 164 10.43 16.33 -28.21
CA GLU A 164 10.27 16.01 -29.65
C GLU A 164 10.94 14.68 -30.10
N THR A 165 11.77 14.05 -29.25
CA THR A 165 12.69 12.96 -29.66
C THR A 165 12.58 11.64 -28.88
N ILE A 166 11.72 11.56 -27.85
CA ILE A 166 11.52 10.36 -27.02
C ILE A 166 10.12 9.83 -27.27
N GLN A 167 9.90 8.50 -27.19
CA GLN A 167 8.54 7.95 -27.12
C GLN A 167 7.88 8.39 -25.79
N PRO A 168 7.01 9.42 -25.78
CA PRO A 168 6.56 10.05 -24.53
C PRO A 168 5.70 9.07 -23.72
N SER A 169 5.00 8.17 -24.41
CA SER A 169 4.17 7.12 -23.83
C SER A 169 4.94 6.21 -22.88
N LYS A 170 6.08 5.68 -23.34
CA LYS A 170 6.92 4.79 -22.51
C LYS A 170 7.41 5.49 -21.26
N PHE A 171 7.90 6.72 -21.38
CA PHE A 171 8.43 7.47 -20.25
C PHE A 171 7.38 7.70 -19.16
N VAL A 172 6.19 8.11 -19.56
CA VAL A 172 5.05 8.36 -18.65
C VAL A 172 4.63 7.08 -17.93
N ILE A 173 4.60 5.95 -18.63
CA ILE A 173 4.27 4.65 -18.02
C ILE A 173 5.35 4.23 -17.04
N ASP A 174 6.63 4.34 -17.42
CA ASP A 174 7.73 3.98 -16.54
C ASP A 174 7.72 4.86 -15.28
N ALA A 175 7.49 6.17 -15.41
CA ALA A 175 7.35 7.09 -14.28
C ALA A 175 6.15 6.75 -13.38
N HIS A 176 5.02 6.38 -13.97
CA HIS A 176 3.82 5.96 -13.25
C HIS A 176 4.04 4.66 -12.46
N LEU A 177 4.59 3.63 -13.10
CA LEU A 177 4.92 2.37 -12.45
C LEU A 177 5.99 2.54 -11.36
N VAL A 178 6.90 3.51 -11.55
CA VAL A 178 7.90 3.88 -10.55
C VAL A 178 7.25 4.38 -9.27
N LYS A 179 6.30 5.32 -9.39
CA LYS A 179 5.56 5.86 -8.24
C LYS A 179 4.82 4.75 -7.48
N ILE A 180 4.13 3.87 -8.22
CA ILE A 180 3.45 2.70 -7.66
C ILE A 180 4.44 1.79 -6.91
N SER A 181 5.57 1.45 -7.53
CA SER A 181 6.57 0.60 -6.89
C SER A 181 7.13 1.20 -5.62
N GLU A 182 7.49 2.48 -5.63
CA GLU A 182 8.08 3.16 -4.46
C GLU A 182 7.17 3.05 -3.23
N LEU A 183 5.90 3.43 -3.40
CA LEU A 183 4.88 3.31 -2.36
C LEU A 183 4.68 1.86 -1.91
N SER A 184 4.61 0.92 -2.85
CA SER A 184 4.38 -0.50 -2.56
C SER A 184 5.54 -1.12 -1.78
N VAL A 185 6.78 -0.71 -2.07
CA VAL A 185 7.98 -1.18 -1.38
C VAL A 185 8.09 -0.59 0.02
N LEU A 186 7.77 0.69 0.21
CA LEU A 186 7.71 1.29 1.54
C LEU A 186 6.66 0.62 2.41
N THR A 187 5.50 0.33 1.83
CA THR A 187 4.44 -0.45 2.48
C THR A 187 4.98 -1.83 2.90
N GLN A 188 5.74 -2.49 2.02
CA GLN A 188 6.35 -3.78 2.33
C GLN A 188 7.35 -3.69 3.49
N SER A 189 8.21 -2.67 3.48
CA SER A 189 9.17 -2.39 4.56
C SER A 189 8.46 -2.19 5.89
N SER A 190 7.39 -1.40 5.90
CA SER A 190 6.53 -1.19 7.07
C SER A 190 5.97 -2.50 7.63
N LEU A 191 5.50 -3.40 6.76
CA LEU A 191 4.96 -4.69 7.20
C LEU A 191 5.99 -5.65 7.78
N VAL A 192 7.28 -5.48 7.48
CA VAL A 192 8.36 -6.27 8.12
C VAL A 192 8.45 -5.93 9.62
N HIS A 193 8.29 -4.65 9.95
CA HIS A 193 8.42 -4.16 11.33
C HIS A 193 7.09 -4.14 12.09
N LEU A 194 5.97 -4.34 11.39
CA LEU A 194 4.66 -4.37 12.00
C LEU A 194 4.44 -5.66 12.79
N LYS A 195 4.35 -5.53 14.12
CA LYS A 195 3.98 -6.65 15.01
C LYS A 195 2.51 -7.01 14.83
N TRP A 196 2.25 -7.93 13.91
CA TRP A 196 0.90 -8.34 13.51
C TRP A 196 -0.02 -8.63 14.70
N ASP A 197 0.46 -9.41 15.67
CA ASP A 197 -0.32 -9.85 16.82
C ASP A 197 -0.65 -8.71 17.79
N GLN A 198 0.02 -7.56 17.64
CA GLN A 198 -0.12 -6.38 18.49
C GLN A 198 -0.96 -5.26 17.86
N ILE A 199 -1.51 -5.48 16.66
CA ILE A 199 -2.37 -4.52 15.98
C ILE A 199 -3.56 -4.15 16.89
N GLY A 200 -3.71 -2.85 17.17
CA GLY A 200 -4.75 -2.29 18.02
C GLY A 200 -4.40 -2.17 19.50
N ASN A 201 -3.24 -2.66 19.93
CA ASN A 201 -2.83 -2.59 21.34
C ASN A 201 -2.57 -1.17 21.82
N ALA A 202 -2.07 -0.27 20.97
CA ALA A 202 -1.82 1.13 21.37
C ALA A 202 -3.11 1.87 21.76
N LEU A 203 -4.25 1.42 21.22
CA LEU A 203 -5.59 1.94 21.54
C LEU A 203 -6.34 1.08 22.57
N GLN A 204 -5.69 0.05 23.13
CA GLN A 204 -6.30 -0.90 24.07
C GLN A 204 -7.61 -1.51 23.51
N LEU A 205 -7.61 -1.83 22.21
CA LEU A 205 -8.81 -2.37 21.56
C LEU A 205 -9.12 -3.79 22.07
N PRO A 206 -10.41 -4.14 22.24
CA PRO A 206 -10.79 -5.50 22.59
C PRO A 206 -10.30 -6.54 21.55
N PRO A 207 -9.98 -7.79 21.96
CA PRO A 207 -9.44 -8.81 21.05
C PRO A 207 -10.28 -9.07 19.79
N ASP A 208 -11.61 -9.01 19.91
CA ASP A 208 -12.51 -9.19 18.77
C ASP A 208 -12.35 -8.07 17.72
N ILE A 209 -12.15 -6.82 18.17
CA ILE A 209 -11.93 -5.68 17.29
C ILE A 209 -10.55 -5.77 16.65
N GLN A 210 -9.52 -6.17 17.40
CA GLN A 210 -8.18 -6.41 16.84
C GLN A 210 -8.19 -7.48 15.76
N LYS A 211 -8.93 -8.58 15.99
CA LYS A 211 -9.10 -9.65 15.00
C LYS A 211 -9.77 -9.15 13.73
N VAL A 212 -10.82 -8.33 13.88
CA VAL A 212 -11.49 -7.70 12.74
C VAL A 212 -10.54 -6.79 11.97
N LEU A 213 -9.81 -5.89 12.63
CA LEU A 213 -8.83 -5.01 11.97
C LEU A 213 -7.78 -5.79 11.17
N ARG A 214 -7.22 -6.86 11.74
CA ARG A 214 -6.27 -7.74 11.04
C ARG A 214 -6.90 -8.44 9.84
N SER A 215 -8.12 -8.93 10.00
CA SER A 215 -8.85 -9.63 8.93
C SER A 215 -9.19 -8.69 7.78
N ASP A 216 -9.65 -7.48 8.10
CA ASP A 216 -10.05 -6.47 7.12
C ASP A 216 -8.83 -5.98 6.34
N PHE A 217 -7.72 -5.70 7.03
CA PHE A 217 -6.47 -5.34 6.36
C PHE A 217 -5.94 -6.48 5.49
N LEU A 218 -5.96 -7.73 5.97
CA LEU A 218 -5.55 -8.87 5.17
C LEU A 218 -6.41 -9.06 3.91
N SER A 219 -7.71 -8.79 4.04
CA SER A 219 -8.64 -8.80 2.90
C SER A 219 -8.25 -7.71 1.88
N LEU A 220 -8.00 -6.48 2.35
CA LEU A 220 -7.56 -5.37 1.51
C LEU A 220 -6.26 -5.68 0.76
N THR A 221 -5.24 -6.19 1.47
CA THR A 221 -3.96 -6.56 0.86
C THR A 221 -4.11 -7.69 -0.16
N ARG A 222 -5.02 -8.64 0.08
CA ARG A 222 -5.31 -9.71 -0.88
C ARG A 222 -5.90 -9.15 -2.16
N THR A 223 -6.95 -8.33 -2.06
CA THR A 223 -7.59 -7.73 -3.23
C THR A 223 -6.66 -6.79 -3.98
N TYR A 224 -5.75 -6.11 -3.28
CA TYR A 224 -4.66 -5.34 -3.88
C TYR A 224 -3.72 -6.23 -4.70
N SER A 225 -3.29 -7.35 -4.12
CA SER A 225 -2.45 -8.33 -4.79
C SER A 225 -3.14 -8.91 -6.03
N ASP A 226 -4.40 -9.31 -5.91
CA ASP A 226 -5.20 -9.85 -7.00
C ASP A 226 -5.38 -8.83 -8.14
N PHE A 227 -5.52 -7.53 -7.81
CA PHE A 227 -5.58 -6.46 -8.79
C PHE A 227 -4.29 -6.33 -9.60
N PHE A 228 -3.12 -6.26 -8.96
CA PHE A 228 -1.85 -6.15 -9.70
C PHE A 228 -1.50 -7.44 -10.46
N ASN A 229 -1.83 -8.62 -9.92
CA ASN A 229 -1.75 -9.89 -10.63
C ASN A 229 -2.61 -9.89 -11.92
N TYR A 230 -3.77 -9.23 -11.87
CA TYR A 230 -4.64 -9.10 -13.03
C TYR A 230 -4.07 -8.15 -14.08
N LEU A 231 -3.58 -6.98 -13.66
CA LEU A 231 -2.91 -6.03 -14.56
C LEU A 231 -1.71 -6.66 -15.26
N GLU A 232 -0.86 -7.40 -14.53
CA GLU A 232 0.31 -8.08 -15.10
C GLU A 232 -0.07 -9.13 -16.16
N LYS A 233 -1.18 -9.85 -15.97
CA LYS A 233 -1.65 -10.84 -16.96
C LYS A 233 -2.24 -10.21 -18.22
N GLN A 234 -2.62 -8.93 -18.14
CA GLN A 234 -3.21 -8.18 -19.26
C GLN A 234 -2.64 -6.75 -19.33
N PRO A 235 -1.32 -6.57 -19.52
CA PRO A 235 -0.69 -5.25 -19.36
C PRO A 235 -1.33 -4.10 -20.16
N PRO A 236 -1.79 -4.30 -21.41
CA PRO A 236 -2.45 -3.23 -22.19
C PRO A 236 -3.68 -2.61 -21.52
N ILE A 237 -4.32 -3.31 -20.57
CA ILE A 237 -5.51 -2.76 -19.88
C ILE A 237 -5.20 -1.48 -19.10
N ILE A 238 -3.96 -1.31 -18.62
CA ILE A 238 -3.53 -0.10 -17.91
C ILE A 238 -3.77 1.16 -18.74
N ALA A 239 -3.59 1.09 -20.06
CA ALA A 239 -3.81 2.23 -20.97
C ALA A 239 -5.30 2.63 -21.07
N THR A 240 -6.20 1.66 -20.88
CA THR A 240 -7.65 1.85 -20.95
C THR A 240 -8.23 2.36 -19.63
N LEU A 241 -7.54 2.11 -18.51
CA LEU A 241 -7.97 2.55 -17.20
C LEU A 241 -7.58 4.02 -16.96
N PRO A 242 -8.36 4.77 -16.18
CA PRO A 242 -7.89 6.04 -15.65
C PRO A 242 -6.62 5.85 -14.81
N VAL A 243 -5.68 6.81 -14.89
CA VAL A 243 -4.38 6.75 -14.18
C VAL A 243 -4.57 6.43 -12.69
N PHE A 244 -5.53 7.11 -12.06
CA PHE A 244 -5.84 6.97 -10.65
C PHE A 244 -6.34 5.58 -10.26
N VAL A 245 -6.92 4.80 -11.19
CA VAL A 245 -7.38 3.42 -10.93
C VAL A 245 -6.19 2.50 -10.65
N SER A 246 -5.06 2.72 -11.32
CA SER A 246 -3.84 1.94 -11.09
C SER A 246 -2.96 2.49 -9.95
N GLU A 247 -3.04 3.78 -9.65
CA GLU A 247 -2.19 4.43 -8.63
C GLU A 247 -2.80 4.39 -7.22
N LEU A 248 -4.08 4.79 -7.10
CA LEU A 248 -4.69 5.01 -5.79
C LEU A 248 -4.81 3.74 -4.94
N PRO A 249 -4.95 2.51 -5.48
CA PRO A 249 -4.90 1.31 -4.64
C PRO A 249 -3.62 1.18 -3.81
N THR A 250 -2.48 1.57 -4.36
CA THR A 250 -1.19 1.53 -3.63
C THR A 250 -1.14 2.64 -2.59
N VAL A 251 -1.64 3.84 -2.91
CA VAL A 251 -1.76 4.95 -1.96
C VAL A 251 -2.64 4.55 -0.77
N GLU A 252 -3.78 3.92 -1.01
CA GLU A 252 -4.69 3.50 0.06
C GLU A 252 -4.11 2.37 0.90
N LEU A 253 -3.43 1.39 0.31
CA LEU A 253 -2.75 0.35 1.07
C LEU A 253 -1.62 0.93 1.94
N PHE A 254 -0.85 1.88 1.41
CA PHE A 254 0.18 2.59 2.17
C PHE A 254 -0.42 3.36 3.36
N ASN A 255 -1.49 4.11 3.13
CA ASN A 255 -2.17 4.87 4.18
C ASN A 255 -2.79 3.96 5.24
N GLU A 256 -3.39 2.85 4.85
CA GLU A 256 -3.93 1.86 5.78
C GLU A 256 -2.81 1.20 6.60
N THR A 257 -1.65 0.93 6.00
CA THR A 257 -0.48 0.41 6.72
C THR A 257 0.04 1.42 7.75
N ASN A 258 0.13 2.70 7.38
CA ASN A 258 0.51 3.79 8.29
C ASN A 258 -0.47 3.93 9.46
N LEU A 259 -1.76 3.75 9.17
CA LEU A 259 -2.78 3.75 10.20
C LEU A 259 -2.60 2.57 11.16
N LEU A 260 -2.39 1.37 10.64
CA LEU A 260 -2.15 0.17 11.47
C LEU A 260 -0.93 0.33 12.36
N GLU A 261 0.16 0.86 11.84
CA GLU A 261 1.35 1.19 12.63
C GLU A 261 1.03 2.16 13.78
N SER A 262 0.24 3.21 13.51
CA SER A 262 -0.12 4.19 14.53
C SER A 262 -0.95 3.61 15.69
N VAL A 263 -1.62 2.48 15.46
CA VAL A 263 -2.43 1.77 16.47
C VAL A 263 -1.73 0.50 16.99
N THR A 264 -0.50 0.25 16.57
CA THR A 264 0.34 -0.87 17.00
C THR A 264 1.44 -0.36 17.92
N ILE A 265 1.83 -1.15 18.92
CA ILE A 265 2.99 -0.81 19.76
C ILE A 265 4.24 -1.11 18.94
N GLN A 266 4.96 -0.07 18.53
CA GLN A 266 6.19 -0.19 17.73
C GLN A 266 7.43 -0.33 18.64
N GLU A 267 8.42 -1.09 18.18
CA GLU A 267 9.81 -0.99 18.69
C GLU A 267 10.53 0.16 17.97
N GLU A 268 11.77 0.46 18.37
CA GLU A 268 12.59 1.47 17.68
C GLU A 268 12.73 1.12 16.19
N GLU A 269 12.17 1.97 15.32
CA GLU A 269 12.33 1.92 13.87
C GLU A 269 13.69 2.52 13.47
N ASP A 270 14.22 2.08 12.32
CA ASP A 270 15.43 2.64 11.73
C ASP A 270 15.22 4.13 11.37
N PHE A 271 16.10 5.00 11.84
CA PHE A 271 16.04 6.45 11.62
C PHE A 271 15.98 6.80 10.13
N ASP A 272 16.75 6.10 9.29
CA ASP A 272 16.79 6.37 7.85
C ASP A 272 15.46 6.02 7.16
N LEU A 273 14.78 4.97 7.65
CA LEU A 273 13.47 4.56 7.15
C LEU A 273 12.38 5.57 7.55
N ILE A 274 12.45 6.08 8.78
CA ILE A 274 11.53 7.11 9.28
C ILE A 274 11.64 8.37 8.42
N GLU A 275 12.86 8.86 8.16
CA GLU A 275 13.08 10.08 7.37
C GLU A 275 12.50 9.95 5.95
N GLN A 276 12.77 8.84 5.27
CA GLN A 276 12.25 8.59 3.93
C GLN A 276 10.73 8.51 3.90
N LYS A 277 10.16 7.79 4.87
CA LYS A 277 8.71 7.66 5.00
C LYS A 277 8.06 9.03 5.24
N GLN A 278 8.64 9.87 6.09
CA GLN A 278 8.18 11.22 6.34
C GLN A 278 8.28 12.11 5.09
N HIS A 279 9.36 12.01 4.33
CA HIS A 279 9.53 12.73 3.07
C HIS A 279 8.42 12.38 2.09
N ILE A 280 8.22 11.10 1.82
CA ILE A 280 7.22 10.62 0.85
C ILE A 280 5.80 10.90 1.34
N GLN A 281 5.54 10.75 2.64
CA GLN A 281 4.27 11.19 3.23
C GLN A 281 4.03 12.68 3.04
N SER A 282 5.07 13.52 3.15
CA SER A 282 4.93 14.96 2.93
C SER A 282 4.61 15.31 1.47
N GLU A 283 5.21 14.61 0.51
CA GLU A 283 4.94 14.77 -0.92
C GLU A 283 3.52 14.33 -1.29
N ILE A 284 3.13 13.12 -0.87
CA ILE A 284 1.77 12.60 -1.07
C ILE A 284 0.75 13.56 -0.47
N LYS A 285 1.02 14.05 0.74
CA LYS A 285 0.14 14.97 1.45
C LYS A 285 0.05 16.33 0.76
N ALA A 286 1.17 16.89 0.26
CA ALA A 286 1.17 18.15 -0.47
C ALA A 286 0.34 18.04 -1.75
N GLU A 287 0.63 17.03 -2.58
CA GLU A 287 -0.11 16.77 -3.82
C GLU A 287 -1.60 16.49 -3.55
N ALA A 288 -1.91 15.68 -2.53
CA ALA A 288 -3.28 15.34 -2.17
C ALA A 288 -4.07 16.54 -1.63
N ASN A 289 -3.44 17.42 -0.85
CA ASN A 289 -4.12 18.56 -0.24
C ASN A 289 -4.58 19.57 -1.28
N ASP A 290 -3.69 19.98 -2.19
CA ASP A 290 -4.01 20.97 -3.21
C ASP A 290 -5.14 20.45 -4.11
N LYS A 291 -5.03 19.18 -4.53
CA LYS A 291 -6.04 18.54 -5.38
C LYS A 291 -7.36 18.33 -4.65
N LEU A 292 -7.35 17.91 -3.39
CA LEU A 292 -8.56 17.71 -2.59
C LEU A 292 -9.30 19.03 -2.37
N ALA A 293 -8.59 20.11 -2.07
CA ALA A 293 -9.18 21.43 -1.90
C ALA A 293 -9.97 21.85 -3.15
N ASP A 294 -9.34 21.74 -4.33
CA ASP A 294 -9.97 22.05 -5.61
C ASP A 294 -11.20 21.17 -5.89
N LEU A 295 -11.09 19.86 -5.63
CA LEU A 295 -12.20 18.92 -5.83
C LEU A 295 -13.39 19.21 -4.91
N LEU A 296 -13.13 19.55 -3.63
CA LEU A 296 -14.16 19.92 -2.68
C LEU A 296 -14.87 21.21 -3.10
N VAL A 297 -14.12 22.25 -3.50
CA VAL A 297 -14.69 23.52 -3.95
C VAL A 297 -15.56 23.32 -5.20
N ARG A 298 -15.11 22.49 -6.15
CA ARG A 298 -15.88 22.14 -7.35
C ARG A 298 -17.16 21.39 -7.04
N LEU A 299 -17.16 20.50 -6.04
CA LEU A 299 -18.35 19.78 -5.63
C LEU A 299 -19.34 20.71 -4.89
N ASN A 300 -18.86 21.39 -3.86
CA ASN A 300 -19.57 22.42 -3.11
C ASN A 300 -18.57 23.20 -2.25
N LYS A 301 -18.43 24.50 -2.52
CA LYS A 301 -17.54 25.42 -1.81
C LYS A 301 -17.65 25.38 -0.28
N ASP A 302 -18.82 25.06 0.28
CA ASP A 302 -19.02 25.06 1.73
C ASP A 302 -18.34 23.85 2.40
N LEU A 303 -18.03 22.79 1.65
CA LEU A 303 -17.36 21.59 2.16
C LEU A 303 -15.92 21.85 2.59
N ILE A 304 -15.26 22.85 2.00
CA ILE A 304 -13.87 23.18 2.35
C ILE A 304 -13.74 23.55 3.83
N SER A 305 -14.75 24.24 4.40
CA SER A 305 -14.73 24.65 5.80
C SER A 305 -14.76 23.48 6.79
N LEU A 306 -15.36 22.35 6.41
CA LEU A 306 -15.37 21.14 7.24
C LEU A 306 -13.98 20.47 7.23
N TRP A 307 -13.31 20.49 6.08
CA TRP A 307 -11.94 20.01 5.95
C TRP A 307 -10.95 20.89 6.71
N ASP A 308 -11.01 22.21 6.50
CA ASP A 308 -10.20 23.18 7.23
C ASP A 308 -10.45 23.11 8.73
N GLY A 309 -11.71 22.94 9.16
CA GLY A 309 -12.09 22.73 10.54
C GLY A 309 -11.44 21.49 11.16
N ALA A 310 -11.37 20.39 10.42
CA ALA A 310 -10.69 19.17 10.87
C ALA A 310 -9.17 19.38 11.04
N ARG A 311 -8.53 20.03 10.05
CA ARG A 311 -7.08 20.34 10.07
C ARG A 311 -6.71 21.33 11.16
N PHE A 312 -7.51 22.39 11.32
CA PHE A 312 -7.31 23.38 12.37
C PHE A 312 -7.46 22.76 13.75
N SER A 313 -8.51 21.95 13.94
CA SER A 313 -8.73 21.23 15.20
C SER A 313 -7.53 20.36 15.54
N LEU A 314 -7.03 19.57 14.57
CA LEU A 314 -5.91 18.66 14.76
C LEU A 314 -4.65 19.36 15.27
N ASN A 315 -4.34 20.54 14.70
CA ASN A 315 -3.15 21.32 15.02
C ASN A 315 -3.34 22.30 16.18
N SER A 316 -4.47 22.22 16.90
CA SER A 316 -4.77 23.13 18.01
C SER A 316 -4.36 22.54 19.37
N ASP A 317 -4.16 23.42 20.35
CA ASP A 317 -3.97 23.05 21.76
C ASP A 317 -5.28 22.71 22.48
N ASN A 318 -6.39 22.54 21.73
CA ASN A 318 -7.68 22.24 22.31
C ASN A 318 -7.69 20.81 22.90
N PRO A 319 -8.05 20.60 24.17
CA PRO A 319 -8.18 19.25 24.75
C PRO A 319 -9.20 18.38 24.01
N GLU A 320 -10.18 19.00 23.34
CA GLU A 320 -11.21 18.34 22.54
C GLU A 320 -10.86 18.22 21.05
N ARG A 321 -9.60 18.51 20.67
CA ARG A 321 -9.16 18.45 19.26
C ARG A 321 -9.51 17.15 18.57
N ALA A 322 -9.32 16.01 19.25
CA ALA A 322 -9.61 14.69 18.71
C ALA A 322 -11.09 14.55 18.33
N ARG A 323 -11.98 15.00 19.22
CA ARG A 323 -13.43 14.99 19.00
C ARG A 323 -13.82 15.92 17.85
N HIS A 324 -13.30 17.14 17.83
CA HIS A 324 -13.61 18.11 16.76
C HIS A 324 -13.09 17.67 15.39
N THR A 325 -11.88 17.13 15.32
CA THR A 325 -11.34 16.54 14.07
C THR A 325 -12.22 15.39 13.59
N ALA A 326 -12.55 14.44 14.47
CA ALA A 326 -13.38 13.29 14.12
C ALA A 326 -14.78 13.68 13.63
N VAL A 327 -15.44 14.62 14.32
CA VAL A 327 -16.77 15.11 13.95
C VAL A 327 -16.73 15.80 12.59
N SER A 328 -15.76 16.70 12.38
CA SER A 328 -15.60 17.46 11.13
C SER A 328 -15.37 16.53 9.93
N LEU A 329 -14.47 15.54 10.07
CA LEU A 329 -14.20 14.55 9.03
C LEU A 329 -15.44 13.69 8.71
N ARG A 330 -16.17 13.26 9.73
CA ARG A 330 -17.39 12.45 9.55
C ARG A 330 -18.48 13.24 8.82
N GLU A 331 -18.66 14.51 9.17
CA GLU A 331 -19.62 15.40 8.52
C GLU A 331 -19.23 15.65 7.07
N LEU A 332 -17.96 16.00 6.82
CA LEU A 332 -17.41 16.16 5.47
C LEU A 332 -17.67 14.92 4.61
N PHE A 333 -17.27 13.74 5.09
CA PHE A 333 -17.46 12.48 4.40
C PHE A 333 -18.94 12.19 4.11
N THR A 334 -19.81 12.44 5.09
CA THR A 334 -21.26 12.26 4.92
C THR A 334 -21.80 13.19 3.83
N HIS A 335 -21.46 14.48 3.86
CA HIS A 335 -21.93 15.44 2.88
C HIS A 335 -21.40 15.13 1.47
N VAL A 336 -20.13 14.75 1.34
CA VAL A 336 -19.54 14.31 0.07
C VAL A 336 -20.30 13.10 -0.47
N LEU A 337 -20.53 12.06 0.34
CA LEU A 337 -21.29 10.88 -0.11
C LEU A 337 -22.70 11.22 -0.59
N HIS A 338 -23.41 12.12 0.11
CA HIS A 338 -24.75 12.52 -0.28
C HIS A 338 -24.77 13.34 -1.57
N ALA A 339 -23.75 14.18 -1.80
CA ALA A 339 -23.62 14.96 -3.02
C ALA A 339 -23.25 14.08 -4.23
N LEU A 340 -22.32 13.13 -4.04
CA LEU A 340 -21.85 12.24 -5.10
C LEU A 340 -22.86 11.14 -5.47
N ALA A 341 -23.63 10.66 -4.48
CA ALA A 341 -24.60 9.58 -4.65
C ALA A 341 -25.95 9.95 -4.03
N PRO A 342 -26.75 10.84 -4.66
CA PRO A 342 -28.06 11.24 -4.15
C PRO A 342 -29.02 10.06 -3.99
N ASP A 343 -29.93 10.14 -3.02
CA ASP A 343 -30.87 9.06 -2.71
C ASP A 343 -31.68 8.60 -3.93
N THR A 344 -32.10 9.55 -4.77
CA THR A 344 -32.89 9.28 -5.97
C THR A 344 -32.13 8.47 -6.99
N GLU A 345 -30.84 8.74 -7.17
CA GLU A 345 -30.02 8.08 -8.19
C GLU A 345 -29.61 6.68 -7.74
N VAL A 346 -29.21 6.52 -6.47
CA VAL A 346 -28.90 5.18 -5.93
C VAL A 346 -30.12 4.27 -5.97
N LYS A 347 -31.32 4.80 -5.71
CA LYS A 347 -32.58 4.04 -5.81
C LYS A 347 -32.93 3.61 -7.23
N LYS A 348 -32.50 4.35 -8.25
CA LYS A 348 -32.66 3.94 -9.66
C LYS A 348 -31.66 2.85 -10.04
N TRP A 349 -30.45 2.93 -9.49
CA TRP A 349 -29.34 2.02 -9.81
C TRP A 349 -29.51 0.63 -9.23
N THR A 350 -30.03 0.49 -8.00
CA THR A 350 -30.11 -0.81 -7.33
C THR A 350 -31.43 -1.05 -6.63
N ASN A 351 -31.89 -2.30 -6.67
CA ASN A 351 -33.05 -2.81 -5.94
C ASN A 351 -32.65 -3.83 -4.85
N ASN A 352 -31.34 -4.03 -4.59
CA ASN A 352 -30.89 -4.99 -3.59
C ASN A 352 -31.32 -4.53 -2.18
N PRO A 353 -32.08 -5.34 -1.41
CA PRO A 353 -32.52 -4.98 -0.06
C PRO A 353 -31.38 -4.60 0.89
N GLU A 354 -30.19 -5.22 0.75
CA GLU A 354 -29.02 -4.92 1.60
C GLU A 354 -28.45 -3.51 1.37
N HIS A 355 -28.79 -2.89 0.23
CA HIS A 355 -28.37 -1.53 -0.09
C HIS A 355 -29.23 -0.47 0.60
N PHE A 356 -30.28 -0.87 1.33
CA PHE A 356 -31.21 0.04 1.98
C PHE A 356 -31.36 -0.26 3.46
N TYR A 357 -31.36 0.81 4.26
CA TYR A 357 -31.76 0.78 5.66
C TYR A 357 -32.81 1.86 5.89
N ASN A 358 -33.95 1.50 6.48
CA ASN A 358 -35.10 2.42 6.65
C ASN A 358 -35.49 3.17 5.36
N LYS A 359 -35.53 2.46 4.22
CA LYS A 359 -35.84 3.00 2.88
C LYS A 359 -34.87 4.08 2.35
N ARG A 360 -33.69 4.22 2.96
CA ARG A 360 -32.61 5.11 2.53
C ARG A 360 -31.39 4.29 2.10
N PRO A 361 -30.65 4.70 1.06
CA PRO A 361 -29.42 4.03 0.70
C PRO A 361 -28.40 4.04 1.85
N THR A 362 -27.77 2.90 2.09
CA THR A 362 -26.69 2.77 3.06
C THR A 362 -25.42 3.49 2.56
N ARG A 363 -24.47 3.77 3.47
CA ARG A 363 -23.15 4.30 3.06
C ARG A 363 -22.44 3.35 2.09
N LYS A 364 -22.51 2.03 2.35
CA LYS A 364 -22.00 0.99 1.45
C LYS A 364 -22.61 1.12 0.05
N ALA A 365 -23.93 1.25 -0.05
CA ALA A 365 -24.61 1.41 -1.34
C ALA A 365 -24.17 2.67 -2.09
N ARG A 366 -23.97 3.79 -1.39
CA ARG A 366 -23.47 5.04 -2.00
C ARG A 366 -22.06 4.89 -2.54
N LEU A 367 -21.17 4.27 -1.77
CA LEU A 367 -19.79 4.03 -2.18
C LEU A 367 -19.74 3.13 -3.42
N LEU A 368 -20.48 2.02 -3.42
CA LEU A 368 -20.59 1.15 -4.60
C LEU A 368 -21.19 1.88 -5.81
N TYR A 369 -22.19 2.74 -5.58
CA TYR A 369 -22.74 3.57 -6.63
C TYR A 369 -21.70 4.53 -7.21
N ILE A 370 -20.89 5.21 -6.39
CA ILE A 370 -19.84 6.13 -6.87
C ILE A 370 -18.84 5.38 -7.76
N CYS A 371 -18.42 4.19 -7.35
CA CYS A 371 -17.41 3.40 -8.06
C CYS A 371 -17.96 2.57 -9.24
N ARG A 372 -19.27 2.62 -9.53
CA ARG A 372 -19.96 1.70 -10.46
C ARG A 372 -19.39 1.66 -11.89
N GLU A 373 -18.89 2.79 -12.40
CA GLU A 373 -18.40 2.91 -13.79
C GLU A 373 -16.95 2.48 -13.97
N ILE A 374 -16.21 2.28 -12.87
CA ILE A 374 -14.81 1.83 -12.88
C ILE A 374 -14.66 0.43 -12.26
N ASN A 375 -15.75 -0.17 -11.79
CA ASN A 375 -15.79 -1.47 -11.15
C ASN A 375 -15.60 -2.57 -12.20
N HIS A 376 -14.35 -2.88 -12.52
CA HIS A 376 -13.99 -3.92 -13.49
C HIS A 376 -13.10 -4.98 -12.86
N GLY A 377 -13.60 -6.22 -12.83
CA GLY A 377 -12.84 -7.38 -12.36
C GLY A 377 -12.26 -7.18 -10.95
N PRO A 378 -11.01 -7.60 -10.70
CA PRO A 378 -10.36 -7.54 -9.37
C PRO A 378 -10.22 -6.15 -8.75
N PHE A 379 -10.30 -5.08 -9.55
CA PHE A 379 -10.37 -3.73 -8.98
C PHE A 379 -11.63 -3.54 -8.14
N SER A 380 -12.73 -4.16 -8.54
CA SER A 380 -14.00 -4.07 -7.80
C SER A 380 -13.90 -4.65 -6.40
N ASP A 381 -13.23 -5.80 -6.29
CA ASP A 381 -13.00 -6.46 -5.01
C ASP A 381 -12.11 -5.58 -4.11
N PHE A 382 -11.11 -4.92 -4.70
CA PHE A 382 -10.28 -3.95 -3.98
C PHE A 382 -11.11 -2.77 -3.45
N ILE A 383 -11.97 -2.20 -4.29
CA ILE A 383 -12.83 -1.09 -3.88
C ILE A 383 -13.79 -1.50 -2.77
N GLU A 384 -14.38 -2.68 -2.86
CA GLU A 384 -15.24 -3.19 -1.80
C GLU A 384 -14.49 -3.37 -0.47
N ALA A 385 -13.27 -3.92 -0.53
CA ALA A 385 -12.42 -4.09 0.65
C ALA A 385 -11.98 -2.74 1.24
N ASP A 386 -11.60 -1.78 0.40
CA ASP A 386 -11.19 -0.43 0.82
C ASP A 386 -12.36 0.33 1.47
N VAL A 387 -13.53 0.31 0.83
CA VAL A 387 -14.78 0.87 1.36
C VAL A 387 -15.12 0.23 2.70
N HIS A 388 -14.98 -1.08 2.82
CA HIS A 388 -15.23 -1.78 4.07
C HIS A 388 -14.28 -1.29 5.17
N SER A 389 -12.97 -1.23 4.88
CA SER A 389 -11.95 -0.74 5.80
C SER A 389 -12.25 0.67 6.29
N THR A 390 -12.54 1.59 5.36
CA THR A 390 -12.85 2.99 5.69
C THR A 390 -14.12 3.13 6.55
N LEU A 391 -15.17 2.34 6.28
CA LEU A 391 -16.38 2.36 7.12
C LEU A 391 -16.12 1.83 8.53
N LYS A 392 -15.36 0.74 8.66
CA LYS A 392 -14.97 0.19 9.97
C LYS A 392 -14.15 1.17 10.76
N PHE A 393 -13.27 1.88 10.08
CA PHE A 393 -12.47 2.93 10.64
C PHE A 393 -13.30 4.13 11.11
N LEU A 394 -14.25 4.59 10.31
CA LEU A 394 -15.23 5.61 10.71
C LEU A 394 -16.07 5.18 11.92
N ASP A 395 -16.35 3.89 12.07
CA ASP A 395 -17.05 3.35 13.24
C ASP A 395 -16.13 3.29 14.48
N LEU A 396 -14.84 3.05 14.31
CA LEU A 396 -13.84 3.16 15.38
C LEU A 396 -13.82 4.59 15.96
N PHE A 397 -13.83 5.60 15.08
CA PHE A 397 -13.96 7.01 15.46
C PHE A 397 -15.23 7.29 16.29
N GLN A 398 -16.38 6.74 15.88
CA GLN A 398 -17.64 6.94 16.59
C GLN A 398 -17.59 6.34 18.00
N LYS A 399 -17.07 5.11 18.14
CA LYS A 399 -16.84 4.49 19.46
C LYS A 399 -15.87 5.31 20.31
N GLY A 400 -14.89 5.95 19.66
CA GLY A 400 -14.04 7.03 20.15
C GLY A 400 -14.78 8.11 20.92
N THR A 401 -15.82 8.65 20.29
CA THR A 401 -16.60 9.78 20.80
C THR A 401 -17.59 9.44 21.91
N HIS A 402 -17.89 8.16 22.13
CA HIS A 402 -18.86 7.71 23.15
C HIS A 402 -18.22 7.33 24.50
N LYS A 403 -16.88 7.29 24.60
CA LYS A 403 -16.17 7.22 25.88
C LYS A 403 -15.79 8.63 26.32
N VAL A 404 -15.81 8.87 27.64
CA VAL A 404 -15.55 10.19 28.25
C VAL A 404 -14.15 10.71 27.93
N VAL A 405 -13.17 9.81 27.76
CA VAL A 405 -11.81 10.14 27.32
C VAL A 405 -11.29 9.01 26.44
N ILE A 406 -11.04 9.28 25.15
CA ILE A 406 -10.12 8.48 24.34
C ILE A 406 -9.03 9.45 23.91
N GLU A 407 -7.85 9.31 24.50
CA GLU A 407 -6.66 10.09 24.17
C GLU A 407 -6.04 9.49 22.90
N TYR A 408 -6.59 9.82 21.74
CA TYR A 408 -5.88 9.57 20.50
C TYR A 408 -4.58 10.39 20.52
N GLN A 409 -3.47 9.71 20.29
CA GLN A 409 -2.18 10.36 20.11
C GLN A 409 -2.17 11.15 18.80
N GLU A 410 -1.30 12.15 18.72
CA GLU A 410 -1.19 13.00 17.53
C GLU A 410 -0.89 12.21 16.24
N LYS A 411 0.01 11.22 16.31
CA LYS A 411 0.32 10.31 15.20
C LYS A 411 -0.92 9.56 14.70
N GLN A 412 -1.80 9.15 15.62
CA GLN A 412 -3.05 8.47 15.28
C GLN A 412 -3.98 9.43 14.56
N LEU A 413 -4.30 10.59 15.14
CA LEU A 413 -5.19 11.56 14.51
C LEU A 413 -4.69 12.02 13.13
N HIS A 414 -3.37 12.18 12.97
CA HIS A 414 -2.75 12.48 11.68
C HIS A 414 -2.93 11.35 10.66
N ALA A 415 -2.64 10.10 11.03
CA ALA A 415 -2.87 8.95 10.15
C ALA A 415 -4.35 8.86 9.74
N MET A 416 -5.25 9.20 10.66
CA MET A 416 -6.68 9.20 10.38
C MET A 416 -7.12 10.31 9.43
N LEU A 417 -6.59 11.51 9.59
CA LEU A 417 -6.83 12.62 8.66
C LEU A 417 -6.37 12.24 7.25
N VAL A 418 -5.13 11.76 7.11
CA VAL A 418 -4.54 11.37 5.82
C VAL A 418 -5.38 10.30 5.13
N ARG A 419 -5.81 9.27 5.88
CA ARG A 419 -6.68 8.22 5.33
C ARG A 419 -8.01 8.78 4.82
N MET A 420 -8.64 9.68 5.58
CA MET A 420 -9.89 10.31 5.15
C MET A 420 -9.71 11.20 3.93
N GLU A 421 -8.63 11.99 3.89
CA GLU A 421 -8.27 12.83 2.74
C GLU A 421 -8.07 11.99 1.48
N ALA A 422 -7.35 10.87 1.60
CA ALA A 422 -7.14 9.92 0.50
C ALA A 422 -8.45 9.33 -0.01
N THR A 423 -9.32 8.81 0.88
CA THR A 423 -10.63 8.28 0.45
C THR A 423 -11.49 9.36 -0.20
N LEU A 424 -11.52 10.58 0.34
CA LEU A 424 -12.29 11.68 -0.24
C LEU A 424 -11.78 12.03 -1.63
N ARG A 425 -10.46 12.18 -1.78
CA ARG A 425 -9.81 12.42 -3.07
C ARG A 425 -10.18 11.31 -4.05
N PHE A 426 -10.07 10.05 -3.64
CA PHE A 426 -10.42 8.89 -4.45
C PHE A 426 -11.86 9.00 -4.99
N LEU A 427 -12.86 9.17 -4.11
CA LEU A 427 -14.26 9.25 -4.51
C LEU A 427 -14.57 10.45 -5.42
N LEU A 428 -13.94 11.59 -5.15
CA LEU A 428 -14.10 12.81 -5.94
C LEU A 428 -13.46 12.66 -7.33
N GLU A 429 -12.28 12.07 -7.43
CA GLU A 429 -11.61 11.83 -8.72
C GLU A 429 -12.44 10.93 -9.62
N ILE A 430 -13.04 9.87 -9.07
CA ILE A 430 -13.97 9.01 -9.82
C ILE A 430 -15.09 9.84 -10.39
N LYS A 431 -15.77 10.62 -9.54
CA LYS A 431 -16.92 11.41 -9.99
C LYS A 431 -16.54 12.43 -11.06
N MET A 432 -15.40 13.09 -10.91
CA MET A 432 -14.94 14.10 -11.86
C MET A 432 -14.43 13.50 -13.17
N SER A 433 -14.19 12.19 -13.20
CA SER A 433 -13.84 11.44 -14.40
C SER A 433 -15.06 10.91 -15.18
N GLU A 434 -16.25 10.86 -14.55
CA GLU A 434 -17.51 10.55 -15.25
C GLU A 434 -17.79 11.68 -16.27
N LYS A 435 -17.75 11.36 -17.56
CA LYS A 435 -18.09 12.30 -18.65
C LYS A 435 -19.59 12.49 -18.83
#